data_AF-A0A2U8VZJ4-F1
#
_entry.id   AF-A0A2U8VZJ4-F1
#
_cell.length_a   1.000
_cell.length_b   1.000
_cell.length_c   1.000
_cell.angle_alpha   90.00
_cell.angle_beta   90.00
_cell.angle_gamma   90.00
#
_symmetry.space_group_name_H-M   'P 1'
#
loop_
_entity.id
_entity.type
_entity.pdbx_description
1 polymer ?
#
loop_
_entity_poly.entity_id
_entity_poly.type
_entity_poly.pdbx_seq_one_letter_code
_entity_poly.pdbx_strand_id
1 'polypeptide(L)'
;MRRSAQVLVLAALSLAAGPAAAEVRFGPGVRIGGHDVSNRRYRSVHIERVRRLPGPPGCRHVRNGFYRRGDGSVVRGPMERCNLVAIPPHRR
;
A
#
# COMPACT_ATOMS: atom_id res chain seq x y z
N MET A 1 -31.35 -26.43 23.75
CA MET A 1 -31.22 -24.97 23.59
C MET A 1 -29.77 -24.45 23.57
N ARG A 2 -28.83 -25.01 24.36
CA ARG A 2 -27.42 -24.55 24.43
C ARG A 2 -26.62 -24.61 23.10
N ARG A 3 -26.86 -25.60 22.24
CA ARG A 3 -26.15 -25.76 20.95
C ARG A 3 -26.51 -24.65 19.95
N SER A 4 -27.78 -24.25 19.91
CA SER A 4 -28.28 -23.22 18.98
C SER A 4 -27.71 -21.83 19.29
N ALA A 5 -27.56 -21.52 20.58
CA ALA A 5 -26.95 -20.27 21.03
C ALA A 5 -25.46 -20.17 20.66
N GLN A 6 -24.71 -21.29 20.69
CA GLN A 6 -23.31 -21.31 20.30
C GLN A 6 -23.10 -21.03 18.80
N VAL A 7 -23.97 -21.58 17.95
CA VAL A 7 -23.92 -21.34 16.49
C VAL A 7 -24.17 -19.86 16.18
N LEU A 8 -25.12 -19.22 16.86
CA LEU A 8 -25.41 -17.79 16.67
C LEU A 8 -24.24 -16.90 17.09
N VAL A 9 -23.56 -17.23 18.18
CA VAL A 9 -22.40 -16.46 18.67
C VAL A 9 -21.22 -16.55 17.68
N LEU A 10 -20.93 -17.74 17.15
CA LEU A 10 -19.88 -17.94 16.14
C LEU A 10 -20.20 -17.22 14.81
N ALA A 11 -21.47 -17.24 14.39
CA ALA A 11 -21.92 -16.48 13.23
C ALA A 11 -21.79 -14.96 13.45
N ALA A 12 -22.15 -14.45 14.63
CA ALA A 12 -22.00 -13.03 14.95
C ALA A 12 -20.53 -12.58 14.99
N LEU A 13 -19.63 -13.43 15.51
CA LEU A 13 -18.18 -13.17 15.56
C LEU A 13 -17.54 -13.13 14.17
N SER A 14 -18.03 -13.93 13.21
CA SER A 14 -17.52 -13.92 11.84
C SER A 14 -17.98 -12.70 11.04
N LEU A 15 -19.16 -12.12 11.35
CA LEU A 15 -19.57 -10.82 10.79
C LEU A 15 -18.81 -9.62 11.38
N ALA A 16 -18.28 -9.75 12.60
CA ALA A 16 -17.50 -8.68 13.25
C ALA A 16 -16.04 -8.63 12.77
N ALA A 17 -15.56 -9.66 12.08
CA ALA A 17 -14.25 -9.67 11.44
C ALA A 17 -14.31 -8.81 10.16
N GLY A 18 -14.21 -7.49 10.33
CA GLY A 18 -13.99 -6.57 9.22
C GLY A 18 -12.77 -6.97 8.40
N PRO A 19 -12.69 -6.60 7.11
CA PRO A 19 -11.60 -7.01 6.24
C PRO A 19 -10.29 -6.59 6.89
N ALA A 20 -9.39 -7.56 7.12
CA ALA A 20 -8.05 -7.27 7.60
C ALA A 20 -7.45 -6.24 6.66
N ALA A 21 -7.13 -5.05 7.18
CA ALA A 21 -6.53 -4.00 6.39
C ALA A 21 -5.18 -4.51 5.89
N ALA A 22 -5.12 -4.94 4.63
CA ALA A 22 -3.88 -5.39 4.03
C ALA A 22 -2.89 -4.22 4.04
N GLU A 23 -1.76 -4.41 4.70
CA GLU A 23 -0.66 -3.46 4.75
C GLU A 23 0.53 -4.01 3.98
N VAL A 24 1.18 -3.14 3.21
CA VAL A 24 2.49 -3.41 2.63
C VAL A 24 3.53 -2.83 3.58
N ARG A 25 4.45 -3.70 4.03
CA ARG A 25 5.57 -3.31 4.90
C ARG A 25 6.87 -3.58 4.17
N PHE A 26 7.63 -2.53 3.90
CA PHE A 26 8.97 -2.66 3.37
C PHE A 26 9.93 -3.03 4.50
N GLY A 27 10.68 -4.11 4.32
CA GLY A 27 11.71 -4.54 5.25
C GLY A 27 12.94 -3.62 5.24
N PRO A 28 14.00 -3.99 5.99
CA PRO A 28 15.28 -3.30 5.95
C PRO A 28 15.96 -3.41 4.58
N GLY A 29 16.64 -2.35 4.15
CA GLY A 29 17.47 -2.34 2.93
C GLY A 29 16.70 -2.24 1.61
N VAL A 30 15.38 -2.05 1.63
CA VAL A 30 14.57 -1.96 0.42
C VAL A 30 14.79 -0.62 -0.28
N ARG A 31 15.27 -0.67 -1.53
CA ARG A 31 15.52 0.51 -2.36
C ARG A 31 14.76 0.44 -3.68
N ILE A 32 14.08 1.52 -4.05
CA ILE A 32 13.36 1.65 -5.33
C ILE A 32 14.10 2.67 -6.20
N GLY A 33 14.62 2.22 -7.35
CA GLY A 33 15.41 3.09 -8.22
C GLY A 33 16.69 3.64 -7.56
N GLY A 34 17.16 3.01 -6.48
CA GLY A 34 18.26 3.50 -5.65
C GLY A 34 17.85 4.35 -4.45
N HIS A 35 16.57 4.74 -4.33
CA HIS A 35 16.06 5.51 -3.20
C HIS A 35 15.62 4.61 -2.05
N ASP A 36 15.98 4.98 -0.82
CA ASP A 36 15.65 4.19 0.36
C ASP A 36 14.16 4.31 0.76
N VAL A 37 13.51 3.16 0.83
CA VAL A 37 12.13 3.00 1.31
C VAL A 37 12.02 1.97 2.44
N SER A 38 13.16 1.67 3.08
CA SER A 38 13.24 0.72 4.19
C SER A 38 12.30 1.10 5.33
N ASN A 39 11.73 0.08 5.97
CA ASN A 39 10.85 0.22 7.15
C ASN A 39 9.59 1.06 6.93
N ARG A 40 9.26 1.43 5.69
CA ARG A 40 8.03 2.17 5.38
C ARG A 40 6.82 1.25 5.33
N ARG A 41 5.67 1.79 5.72
CA ARG A 41 4.39 1.09 5.75
C ARG A 41 3.36 1.84 4.94
N TYR A 42 2.60 1.11 4.13
CA TYR A 42 1.59 1.68 3.25
C TYR A 42 0.37 0.77 3.22
N ARG A 43 -0.83 1.35 3.01
CA ARG A 43 -2.06 0.58 2.79
C ARG A 43 -2.09 -0.09 1.42
N SER A 44 -1.41 0.51 0.46
CA SER A 44 -1.19 -0.04 -0.87
C SER A 44 0.01 0.65 -1.50
N VAL A 45 0.72 -0.06 -2.35
CA VAL A 45 1.86 0.46 -3.10
C VAL A 45 1.74 0.03 -4.56
N HIS A 46 1.93 0.98 -5.47
CA HIS A 46 2.07 0.72 -6.89
C HIS A 46 3.42 1.25 -7.35
N ILE A 47 4.25 0.36 -7.90
CA ILE A 47 5.58 0.70 -8.40
C ILE A 47 5.57 0.43 -9.90
N GLU A 48 5.88 1.46 -10.66
CA GLU A 48 5.96 1.38 -12.11
C GLU A 48 7.31 1.93 -12.58
N ARG A 49 7.96 1.19 -13.49
CA ARG A 49 9.17 1.68 -14.15
C ARG A 49 8.76 2.36 -15.46
N VAL A 50 8.92 3.68 -15.50
CA VAL A 50 8.61 4.50 -16.68
C VAL A 50 9.88 4.95 -17.39
N ARG A 51 9.79 5.17 -18.71
CA ARG A 51 10.88 5.79 -19.50
C ARG A 51 10.92 7.31 -19.36
N ARG A 52 9.78 7.93 -19.09
CA ARG A 52 9.62 9.38 -18.90
C ARG A 52 8.79 9.63 -17.64
N LEU A 53 9.27 10.52 -16.77
CA LEU A 53 8.58 10.82 -15.52
C LEU A 53 7.30 11.65 -15.79
N PRO A 54 6.16 11.29 -15.18
CA PRO A 54 4.93 12.06 -15.26
C PRO A 54 5.02 13.27 -14.30
N GLY A 55 5.69 14.32 -14.76
CA GLY A 55 5.86 15.58 -14.04
C GLY A 55 7.19 15.69 -13.26
N PRO A 56 7.30 16.64 -12.33
CA PRO A 56 8.57 16.94 -11.67
C PRO A 56 9.05 15.74 -10.83
N PRO A 57 10.37 15.55 -10.69
CA PRO A 57 10.95 14.50 -9.87
C PRO A 57 10.68 14.74 -8.38
N GLY A 58 10.78 13.66 -7.60
CA GLY A 58 10.60 13.67 -6.15
C GLY A 58 9.26 13.12 -5.68
N CYS A 59 9.13 13.03 -4.35
CA CYS A 59 7.92 12.58 -3.67
C CYS A 59 7.04 13.76 -3.27
N ARG A 60 5.74 13.65 -3.48
CA ARG A 60 4.75 14.63 -3.03
C ARG A 60 3.50 13.96 -2.51
N HIS A 61 2.85 14.63 -1.57
CA HIS A 61 1.55 14.20 -1.08
C HIS A 61 0.44 14.71 -2.00
N VAL A 62 -0.44 13.80 -2.41
CA VAL A 62 -1.60 14.09 -3.26
C VAL A 62 -2.84 13.82 -2.44
N ARG A 63 -3.63 14.85 -2.14
CA ARG A 63 -4.84 14.74 -1.29
C ARG A 63 -5.93 13.86 -1.93
N ASN A 64 -6.08 13.96 -3.25
CA ASN A 64 -7.15 13.32 -4.01
C ASN A 64 -6.58 12.35 -5.05
N GLY A 65 -5.71 11.45 -4.62
CA GLY A 65 -5.14 10.41 -5.46
C GLY A 65 -6.09 9.24 -5.69
N PHE A 66 -5.71 8.37 -6.63
CA PHE A 66 -6.37 7.09 -6.88
C PHE A 66 -5.34 5.97 -6.75
N TYR A 67 -5.66 4.94 -5.98
CA TYR A 67 -4.81 3.76 -5.82
C TYR A 67 -5.68 2.49 -5.76
N ARG A 68 -5.11 1.35 -6.14
CA ARG A 68 -5.77 0.04 -6.00
C ARG A 68 -5.40 -0.58 -4.65
N ARG A 69 -6.35 -1.16 -3.93
CA ARG A 69 -6.07 -1.96 -2.74
C ARG A 69 -5.70 -3.40 -3.12
N GLY A 70 -5.23 -4.18 -2.13
CA GLY A 70 -4.85 -5.58 -2.32
C GLY A 70 -6.01 -6.48 -2.77
N ASP A 71 -7.26 -6.05 -2.56
CA ASP A 71 -8.48 -6.70 -3.05
C ASP A 71 -8.85 -6.31 -4.50
N GLY A 72 -8.02 -5.49 -5.17
CA GLY A 72 -8.25 -5.00 -6.52
C GLY A 72 -9.17 -3.76 -6.61
N SER A 73 -9.81 -3.35 -5.51
CA SER A 73 -10.70 -2.18 -5.49
C SER A 73 -9.93 -0.89 -5.74
N VAL A 74 -10.47 0.01 -6.56
CA VAL A 74 -9.91 1.36 -6.78
C VAL A 74 -10.50 2.32 -5.74
N VAL A 75 -9.63 3.03 -5.02
CA VAL A 75 -10.00 3.93 -3.93
C VAL A 75 -9.47 5.32 -4.23
N ARG A 76 -10.28 6.33 -3.90
CA ARG A 76 -9.87 7.73 -3.90
C ARG A 76 -9.45 8.14 -2.49
N GLY A 77 -8.31 8.84 -2.37
CA GLY A 77 -7.86 9.33 -1.06
C GLY A 77 -6.46 9.91 -1.08
N PRO A 78 -5.94 10.28 0.10
CA PRO A 78 -4.58 10.78 0.24
C PRO A 78 -3.58 9.70 -0.13
N MET A 79 -2.56 10.06 -0.92
CA MET A 79 -1.49 9.16 -1.29
C MET A 79 -0.15 9.90 -1.46
N GLU A 80 0.95 9.18 -1.31
CA GLU A 80 2.28 9.66 -1.70
C GLU A 80 2.54 9.26 -3.15
N ARG A 81 2.93 10.22 -3.99
CA ARG A 81 3.35 9.97 -5.37
C ARG A 81 4.83 10.34 -5.50
N CYS A 82 5.65 9.37 -5.89
CA CYS A 82 7.09 9.56 -6.07
C CYS A 82 7.49 9.37 -7.54
N ASN A 83 8.00 10.44 -8.15
CA ASN A 83 8.62 10.42 -9.47
C ASN A 83 10.14 10.31 -9.30
N LEU A 84 10.63 9.08 -9.16
CA LEU A 84 12.03 8.82 -8.81
C LEU A 84 12.89 8.68 -10.06
N VAL A 85 13.92 9.53 -10.18
CA VAL A 85 15.01 9.31 -11.15
C VAL A 85 15.88 8.19 -10.62
N ALA A 86 16.14 7.18 -11.46
CA ALA A 86 17.00 6.06 -11.06
C ALA A 86 18.42 6.55 -10.78
N ILE A 87 18.95 6.23 -9.59
CA ILE A 87 20.34 6.51 -9.23
C ILE A 87 21.22 5.52 -10.01
N PRO A 88 22.18 5.99 -10.83
CA PRO A 88 23.11 5.13 -11.55
C PRO A 88 23.95 4.27 -10.59
N PRO A 89 24.34 3.04 -10.94
CA PRO A 89 25.09 2.15 -10.05
C PRO A 89 26.38 2.76 -9.47
N HIS A 90 27.09 3.58 -10.25
CA HIS A 90 28.33 4.26 -9.82
C HIS A 90 28.11 5.41 -8.81
N ARG A 91 26.86 5.75 -8.49
CA ARG A 91 26.48 6.79 -7.50
C ARG A 91 25.69 6.21 -6.32
N ARG A 92 25.64 4.89 -6.15
CA ARG A 92 24.87 4.20 -5.11
C ARG A 92 25.69 3.84 -3.88
#